data_AF-A0A453C3C0-F1
#
_entry.id   AF-A0A453C3C0-F1
#
_cell.length_a   1.000
_cell.length_b   1.000
_cell.length_c   1.000
_cell.angle_alpha   90.00
_cell.angle_beta   90.00
_cell.angle_gamma   90.00
#
_symmetry.space_group_name_H-M   'P 1'
#
loop_
_entity.id
_entity.type
_entity.pdbx_description
1 polymer ?
#
loop_
_entity_poly.entity_id
_entity_poly.type
_entity_poly.pdbx_seq_one_letter_code
_entity_poly.pdbx_strand_id
1 'polypeptide(L)' 'MANKDLERYYAALDKALMRFHTMKMEEINKIIKELWQHTYRGQDIDCISISSDSEGAGTRSYSYRVVMQNGGAELEM' A
#
# COMPACT_ATOMS: atom_id res chain seq x y z
N MET A 1 -7.39 13.95 -33.53
CA MET A 1 -7.19 12.51 -33.25
C MET A 1 -6.03 12.30 -32.28
N ALA A 2 -4.84 12.86 -32.53
CA ALA A 2 -3.67 12.72 -31.64
C ALA A 2 -3.89 13.06 -30.14
N ASN A 3 -4.64 14.12 -29.80
CA ASN A 3 -4.91 14.46 -28.39
C ASN A 3 -5.72 13.39 -27.64
N LYS A 4 -6.66 12.71 -28.32
CA LYS A 4 -7.49 11.67 -27.69
C LYS A 4 -6.67 10.42 -27.38
N ASP A 5 -5.74 10.07 -28.26
CA ASP A 5 -4.84 8.94 -28.01
C ASP A 5 -3.87 9.27 -26.87
N LEU A 6 -3.36 10.50 -26.82
CA LEU A 6 -2.50 10.95 -25.73
C LEU A 6 -3.21 10.87 -24.37
N GLU A 7 -4.45 11.37 -24.27
CA GLU A 7 -5.29 11.24 -23.06
C GLU A 7 -5.51 9.78 -22.66
N ARG A 8 -5.74 8.89 -23.63
CA ARG A 8 -5.91 7.46 -23.39
C ARG A 8 -4.63 6.80 -22.88
N TYR A 9 -3.47 7.17 -23.42
CA TYR A 9 -2.18 6.68 -22.95
C TYR A 9 -1.89 7.15 -21.54
N TYR A 10 -2.15 8.43 -21.21
CA TYR A 10 -2.01 8.94 -19.85
C TYR A 10 -2.88 8.16 -18.87
N ALA A 11 -4.15 7.95 -19.16
CA ALA A 11 -5.06 7.19 -18.29
C ALA A 11 -4.64 5.72 -18.13
N ALA A 12 -4.17 5.08 -19.21
CA ALA A 12 -3.71 3.69 -19.16
C ALA A 12 -2.42 3.55 -18.34
N LEU A 13 -1.47 4.47 -18.53
CA LEU A 13 -0.23 4.53 -17.77
C LEU A 13 -0.49 4.75 -16.28
N ASP A 14 -1.36 5.72 -15.97
CA ASP A 14 -1.78 6.05 -14.61
C ASP A 14 -2.39 4.83 -13.88
N LYS A 15 -3.27 4.10 -14.56
CA LYS A 15 -3.86 2.86 -14.05
C LYS A 15 -2.82 1.76 -13.84
N ALA A 16 -1.87 1.62 -14.76
CA ALA A 16 -0.80 0.63 -14.64
C ALA A 16 0.12 0.94 -13.44
N LEU A 17 0.46 2.21 -13.23
CA LEU A 17 1.22 2.69 -12.08
C LEU A 17 0.51 2.42 -10.76
N MET A 18 -0.80 2.72 -10.67
CA MET A 18 -1.59 2.41 -9.47
C MET A 18 -1.59 0.92 -9.16
N ARG A 19 -1.83 0.08 -10.17
CA ARG A 19 -1.82 -1.37 -9.99
C ARG A 19 -0.45 -1.87 -9.54
N PHE A 20 0.62 -1.34 -10.11
CA PHE A 20 1.98 -1.70 -9.74
C PHE A 20 2.29 -1.30 -8.29
N HIS A 21 1.91 -0.09 -7.88
CA HIS A 21 2.08 0.40 -6.51
C HIS A 21 1.33 -0.48 -5.50
N THR A 22 0.04 -0.76 -5.72
CA THR A 22 -0.75 -1.65 -4.86
C THR A 22 -0.12 -3.04 -4.75
N MET A 23 0.28 -3.63 -5.88
CA MET A 23 0.94 -4.94 -5.90
C MET A 23 2.24 -4.94 -5.10
N LYS A 24 3.02 -3.86 -5.18
CA LYS A 24 4.27 -3.75 -4.42
C LYS A 24 4.03 -3.57 -2.93
N MET A 25 3.00 -2.82 -2.53
CA MET A 25 2.63 -2.69 -1.12
C MET A 25 2.15 -4.03 -0.55
N GLU A 26 1.37 -4.80 -1.30
CA GLU A 26 0.96 -6.15 -0.90
C GLU A 26 2.16 -7.09 -0.71
N GLU A 27 3.12 -7.07 -1.64
CA GLU A 27 4.35 -7.86 -1.56
C GLU A 27 5.18 -7.48 -0.32
N ILE A 28 5.34 -6.18 -0.05
CA ILE A 28 6.05 -5.67 1.13
C ILE A 28 5.35 -6.10 2.41
N ASN A 29 4.02 -5.93 2.51
CA ASN A 29 3.26 -6.28 3.70
C ASN A 29 3.27 -7.78 3.98
N LYS A 30 3.35 -8.61 2.93
CA LYS A 30 3.55 -10.06 3.08
C LYS A 30 4.89 -10.37 3.74
N ILE A 31 5.98 -9.77 3.27
CA ILE A 31 7.32 -9.96 3.85
C ILE A 31 7.36 -9.47 5.30
N ILE A 32 6.78 -8.31 5.58
CA ILE A 32 6.69 -7.76 6.94
C ILE A 32 5.97 -8.73 7.87
N LYS A 33 4.84 -9.30 7.43
CA LYS A 33 4.09 -10.28 8.22
C LYS A 33 4.91 -11.55 8.50
N GLU A 34 5.60 -12.08 7.50
CA GLU A 34 6.48 -13.24 7.67
C GLU A 34 7.59 -12.95 8.69
N LEU A 35 8.28 -11.81 8.56
CA LEU A 35 9.32 -11.37 9.49
C LEU A 35 8.78 -11.15 10.91
N TRP A 36 7.58 -10.57 11.04
CA TRP A 36 6.92 -10.35 12.34
C TRP A 36 6.72 -11.65 13.08
N GLN A 37 6.16 -12.67 12.41
CA GLN A 37 5.93 -14.00 13.01
C GLN A 37 7.23 -14.69 13.46
N HIS A 38 8.36 -14.40 12.80
CA HIS A 38 9.65 -14.96 13.18
C HIS A 38 10.31 -14.24 14.37
N THR A 39 10.06 -12.93 14.52
CA THR A 39 10.83 -12.07 15.43
C THR A 39 10.06 -11.65 16.67
N TYR A 40 8.76 -11.39 16.54
CA TYR A 40 7.93 -10.93 17.63
C TYR A 40 7.42 -12.10 18.48
N ARG A 41 7.50 -11.94 19.80
CA ARG A 41 7.15 -12.97 20.80
C ARG A 41 6.02 -12.56 21.74
N GLY A 42 5.52 -11.33 21.60
CA GLY A 42 4.36 -10.85 22.36
C GLY A 42 3.07 -11.47 21.86
N GLN A 43 2.01 -11.37 22.68
CA GLN A 43 0.66 -11.83 22.35
C GLN A 43 -0.30 -10.66 22.12
N ASP A 44 0.20 -9.43 22.24
CA ASP A 44 -0.56 -8.18 22.19
C ASP A 44 -0.72 -7.63 20.77
N ILE A 45 0.05 -8.12 19.79
CA ILE A 45 -0.01 -7.67 18.39
C ILE A 45 0.10 -8.88 17.44
N ASP A 46 -0.93 -9.08 16.63
CA ASP A 46 -1.00 -10.21 15.69
C ASP A 46 -0.08 -10.01 14.49
N CYS A 47 -0.09 -8.82 13.90
CA CYS A 47 0.77 -8.42 12.81
C CYS A 47 0.87 -6.90 12.68
N ILE A 48 1.86 -6.47 11.90
CA ILE A 48 2.00 -5.08 11.46
C ILE A 48 1.99 -5.03 9.93
N SER A 49 1.59 -3.89 9.38
CA SER A 49 1.61 -3.63 7.94
C SER A 49 1.77 -2.13 7.67
N ILE A 50 2.18 -1.79 6.47
CA ILE A 50 2.25 -0.42 5.97
C ILE A 50 0.94 -0.14 5.24
N SER A 51 0.22 0.88 5.71
CA SER A 51 -0.89 1.49 4.99
C SER A 51 -0.37 2.64 4.14
N SER A 52 -0.87 2.75 2.92
CA SER A 52 -0.51 3.80 1.97
C SER A 52 -1.74 4.56 1.52
N ASP A 53 -1.87 5.81 1.94
CA ASP A 53 -2.96 6.70 1.57
C ASP A 53 -2.52 7.63 0.43
N SER A 54 -3.34 7.72 -0.62
CA SER A 54 -3.09 8.58 -1.78
C SER A 54 -3.55 10.00 -1.48
N GLU A 55 -2.61 10.95 -1.43
CA GLU A 55 -2.93 12.37 -1.25
C GLU A 55 -3.00 13.10 -2.62
N GLY A 56 -4.19 13.59 -2.95
CA GLY A 56 -4.41 14.60 -4.01
C GLY A 56 -4.65 14.08 -5.43
N ALA A 57 -5.26 14.95 -6.25
CA ALA A 57 -5.48 14.78 -7.68
C ALA A 57 -4.36 15.51 -8.45
N GLY A 58 -3.16 14.94 -8.47
CA GLY A 58 -1.98 15.54 -9.11
C GLY A 58 -0.81 14.57 -9.17
N THR A 59 0.43 15.07 -9.01
CA THR A 59 1.60 14.22 -8.72
C THR A 59 1.30 13.47 -7.43
N ARG A 60 0.84 12.22 -7.54
CA ARG A 60 0.34 11.46 -6.40
C ARG A 60 1.43 11.32 -5.35
N SER A 61 1.23 11.99 -4.22
CA SER A 61 2.00 11.78 -3.02
C SER A 61 1.35 10.64 -2.25
N TYR A 62 2.15 9.71 -1.74
CA TYR A 62 1.66 8.64 -0.88
C TYR A 62 2.11 8.92 0.55
N SER A 63 1.15 9.03 1.47
CA SER A 63 1.42 9.02 2.90
C SER A 63 1.51 7.58 3.36
N TYR A 64 2.57 7.23 4.08
CA TYR A 64 2.79 5.88 4.59
C TYR A 64 2.76 5.88 6.11
N ARG A 65 1.96 4.98 6.69
CA ARG A 65 1.87 4.77 8.14
C ARG A 65 1.92 3.29 8.47
N VAL A 66 2.45 2.96 9.63
CA VAL A 66 2.42 1.60 10.15
C VAL A 66 1.13 1.42 10.92
N VAL A 67 0.42 0.35 10.60
CA VAL A 67 -0.77 -0.09 11.33
C VAL A 67 -0.50 -1.45 11.92
N MET A 68 -1.05 -1.69 13.11
CA MET A 68 -1.00 -2.97 13.79
C MET A 68 -2.41 -3.58 13.84
N GLN A 69 -2.47 -4.90 13.86
CA GLN A 69 -3.71 -5.64 14.05
C GLN A 69 -3.67 -6.38 15.37
N ASN A 70 -4.76 -6.31 16.13
CA ASN A 70 -4.99 -7.11 17.34
C ASN A 70 -6.45 -7.53 17.40
N GLY A 71 -6.72 -8.84 17.41
CA GLY A 71 -8.07 -9.38 17.60
C GLY A 71 -9.06 -8.99 16.50
N GLY A 72 -8.55 -8.69 15.30
CA GLY A 72 -9.35 -8.20 14.17
C GLY A 72 -9.57 -6.69 14.12
N ALA A 73 -9.12 -5.93 15.13
CA ALA A 73 -9.10 -4.47 15.09
C ALA A 73 -7.80 -3.96 14.47
N GLU A 74 -7.91 -2.99 13.56
CA GLU A 74 -6.77 -2.22 13.04
C GLU A 74 -6.55 -0.99 13.93
N LEU A 75 -5.32 -0.79 14.37
CA LEU A 75 -4.90 0.31 15.23
C LEU A 75 -3.69 1.00 14.61
N GLU A 76 -3.59 2.31 14.80
CA GLU A 76 -2.34 3.00 14.51
C GLU A 76 -1.27 2.56 15.51
N MET A 77 -0.08 2.29 15.00
CA MET A 77 1.06 1.86 15.79
C MET A 77 1.87 3.05 16.31
#